data_AF-A0A8J2PW57-F1
#
_entry.id   AF-A0A8J2PW57-F1
#
_cell.length_a   1.000
_cell.length_b   1.000
_cell.length_c   1.000
_cell.angle_alpha   90.00
_cell.angle_beta   90.00
_cell.angle_gamma   90.00
#
_symmetry.space_group_name_H-M   'P 1'
#
loop_
_entity.id
_entity.type
_entity.pdbx_description
1 polymer ?
#
loop_
_entity_poly.entity_id
_entity_poly.type
_entity_poly.pdbx_seq_one_letter_code
_entity_poly.pdbx_strand_id
1 'polypeptide(L)'
;MVTETETAMIETITGNCMDEVDMETMKVVQEQFLAADVAEIKEVSEHSKQIKFKTQIVWRNVALFAALHIASLVGLYQIIFIAKWPTLIWYCICWLMGVLGITAGAHRLWSHRSYKAKWPARLFLVFCNSMAFQNDVIEWSRDHRCHHKWMDTDADPHNTTRGMFFAHMGWLMVRKHPEVKRKGAQLDLSDLFNDPILAFQRRHYLKTVLLAWFIIPTFIPMYFWSESFMVAVYTCTLLRYCSTLHGTWLINSLAHKYGFKPYNPNITPVDSFLLAVTAMGEGGHNYHHVFPQDYRTSEYVLHFNVTKLFIDILFFLGLAYDMKVVPQKIIERQKAKYAMKRD
;
A
#
# COMPACT_ATOMS: atom_id res chain seq x y z
N MET A 1 -28.17 53.95 -6.89
CA MET A 1 -29.34 53.05 -6.77
C MET A 1 -29.18 52.01 -7.85
N VAL A 2 -28.59 50.87 -7.49
CA VAL A 2 -28.57 49.68 -8.36
C VAL A 2 -29.99 49.11 -8.26
N THR A 3 -30.70 49.07 -9.38
CA THR A 3 -32.12 48.71 -9.44
C THR A 3 -32.30 47.23 -9.17
N GLU A 4 -33.31 46.87 -8.37
CA GLU A 4 -33.70 45.51 -7.95
C GLU A 4 -33.86 44.48 -9.10
N THR A 5 -33.88 44.94 -10.36
CA THR A 5 -33.90 44.10 -11.57
C THR A 5 -32.56 43.44 -11.93
N GLU A 6 -31.40 43.97 -11.51
CA GLU A 6 -30.10 43.32 -11.77
C GLU A 6 -29.81 42.20 -10.76
N THR A 7 -30.34 42.29 -9.54
CA THR A 7 -30.20 41.24 -8.51
C THR A 7 -31.04 40.00 -8.87
N ALA A 8 -32.23 40.19 -9.46
CA ALA A 8 -33.06 39.09 -9.95
C ALA A 8 -32.46 38.38 -11.18
N MET A 9 -31.69 39.08 -12.02
CA MET A 9 -31.02 38.46 -13.17
C MET A 9 -29.76 37.69 -12.77
N ILE A 10 -29.10 38.07 -11.68
CA ILE A 10 -27.96 37.33 -11.09
C ILE A 10 -28.43 36.11 -10.29
N GLU A 11 -29.56 36.20 -9.58
CA GLU A 11 -30.17 35.04 -8.90
C GLU A 11 -30.77 34.02 -9.88
N THR A 12 -31.18 34.44 -11.09
CA THR A 12 -31.62 33.51 -12.14
C THR A 12 -30.45 32.84 -12.89
N ILE A 13 -29.24 33.43 -12.84
CA ILE A 13 -28.02 32.85 -13.46
C ILE A 13 -27.27 31.92 -12.47
N THR A 14 -27.55 32.03 -11.17
CA THR A 14 -26.93 31.19 -10.12
C THR A 14 -27.82 30.04 -9.63
N GLY A 15 -29.05 29.93 -10.13
CA GLY A 15 -29.98 28.85 -9.85
C GLY A 15 -30.17 27.91 -11.03
N ASN A 16 -29.11 27.19 -11.45
CA ASN A 16 -29.26 26.09 -12.39
C ASN A 16 -28.53 24.84 -11.87
N CYS A 17 -29.27 23.73 -11.85
CA CYS A 17 -28.89 22.40 -11.41
C CYS A 17 -27.38 22.14 -11.48
N MET A 18 -26.78 21.76 -10.35
CA MET A 18 -25.62 20.88 -10.42
C MET A 18 -26.05 19.66 -11.22
N ASP A 19 -25.46 19.48 -12.41
CA ASP A 19 -25.68 18.29 -13.21
C ASP A 19 -25.39 17.05 -12.34
N GLU A 20 -26.10 15.95 -12.60
CA GLU A 20 -25.94 14.69 -11.86
C GLU A 20 -24.46 14.24 -11.80
N VAL A 21 -23.70 14.57 -12.85
CA VAL A 21 -22.25 14.37 -12.97
C VAL A 21 -21.45 15.18 -11.94
N ASP A 22 -21.84 16.42 -11.64
CA ASP A 22 -21.15 17.25 -10.65
C ASP A 22 -21.50 16.81 -9.22
N MET A 23 -22.72 16.34 -8.97
CA MET A 23 -23.05 15.69 -7.69
C MET A 23 -22.27 14.37 -7.48
N GLU A 24 -22.21 13.51 -8.49
CA GLU A 24 -21.47 12.25 -8.42
C GLU A 24 -19.95 12.49 -8.26
N THR A 25 -19.41 13.49 -8.96
CA THR A 25 -18.01 13.91 -8.82
C THR A 25 -17.72 14.43 -7.41
N MET A 26 -18.59 15.28 -6.85
CA MET A 26 -18.41 15.81 -5.49
C MET A 26 -18.46 14.71 -4.43
N LYS A 27 -19.36 13.74 -4.58
CA LYS A 27 -19.45 12.59 -3.69
C LYS A 27 -18.17 11.75 -3.72
N VAL A 28 -17.66 11.46 -4.92
CA VAL A 28 -16.39 10.72 -5.06
C VAL A 28 -15.23 11.48 -4.42
N VAL A 29 -15.11 12.78 -4.66
CA VAL A 29 -14.06 13.62 -4.05
C VAL A 29 -14.14 13.60 -2.53
N GLN A 30 -15.33 13.70 -1.96
CA GLN A 30 -15.53 13.67 -0.51
C GLN A 30 -15.15 12.31 0.10
N GLU A 31 -15.32 11.22 -0.65
CA GLU A 31 -14.89 9.88 -0.25
C GLU A 31 -13.37 9.67 -0.38
N GLN A 32 -12.65 10.48 -1.18
CA GLN A 32 -11.20 10.37 -1.37
C GLN A 32 -10.36 10.99 -0.24
N PHE A 33 -10.56 10.58 1.02
CA PHE A 33 -9.92 11.21 2.19
C PHE A 33 -8.37 11.09 2.27
N LEU A 34 -7.76 10.30 1.38
CA LEU A 34 -6.31 10.13 1.24
C LEU A 34 -5.77 10.68 -0.07
N ALA A 35 -6.59 11.33 -0.90
CA ALA A 35 -6.06 12.04 -2.06
C ALA A 35 -5.10 13.13 -1.59
N ALA A 36 -3.97 13.25 -2.29
CA ALA A 36 -2.94 14.23 -1.98
C ALA A 36 -3.46 15.66 -2.20
N ASP A 37 -3.37 16.50 -1.17
CA ASP A 37 -3.58 17.94 -1.30
C ASP A 37 -2.23 18.63 -1.57
N VAL A 38 -2.07 19.15 -2.79
CA VAL A 38 -0.83 19.81 -3.23
C VAL A 38 -0.52 21.06 -2.39
N ALA A 39 -1.54 21.78 -1.90
CA ALA A 39 -1.33 22.95 -1.05
C ALA A 39 -0.77 22.53 0.32
N GLU A 40 -1.38 21.50 0.93
CA GLU A 40 -0.90 20.96 2.21
C GLU A 40 0.52 20.37 2.09
N ILE A 41 0.81 19.62 1.02
CA ILE A 41 2.15 19.07 0.74
C ILE A 41 3.21 20.19 0.69
N LYS A 42 2.90 21.30 -0.01
CA LYS A 42 3.81 22.45 -0.08
C LYS A 42 4.04 23.07 1.28
N GLU A 43 3.00 23.28 2.08
CA GLU A 43 3.10 23.81 3.44
C GLU A 43 4.01 22.94 4.31
N VAL A 44 3.81 21.61 4.29
CA VAL A 44 4.63 20.66 5.06
C VAL A 44 6.07 20.68 4.59
N SER A 45 6.32 20.75 3.29
CA SER A 45 7.66 20.83 2.72
C SER A 45 8.39 22.11 3.18
N GLU A 46 7.73 23.27 3.12
CA GLU A 46 8.32 24.54 3.58
C GLU A 46 8.58 24.54 5.09
N HIS A 47 7.66 23.99 5.90
CA HIS A 47 7.88 23.84 7.33
C HIS A 47 9.07 22.92 7.64
N SER A 48 9.22 21.84 6.89
CA SER A 48 10.30 20.86 7.08
C SER A 48 11.69 21.48 6.89
N LYS A 49 11.84 22.46 5.98
CA LYS A 49 13.11 23.18 5.76
C LYS A 49 13.60 23.95 6.99
N GLN A 50 12.70 24.28 7.92
CA GLN A 50 13.04 24.98 9.16
C GLN A 50 13.62 24.02 10.21
N ILE A 51 13.47 22.71 10.02
CA ILE A 51 13.89 21.68 10.96
C ILE A 51 15.31 21.21 10.59
N LYS A 52 16.29 21.52 11.45
CA LYS A 52 17.64 20.94 11.32
C LYS A 52 17.63 19.49 11.79
N PHE A 53 17.42 18.55 10.86
CA PHE A 53 17.45 17.13 11.15
C PHE A 53 18.74 16.48 10.64
N LYS A 54 19.48 15.82 11.54
CA LYS A 54 20.59 14.94 11.19
C LYS A 54 20.13 13.49 11.23
N THR A 55 20.19 12.81 10.08
CA THR A 55 19.84 11.39 9.97
C THR A 55 20.65 10.53 10.93
N GLN A 56 19.97 9.71 11.72
CA GLN A 56 20.59 8.79 12.67
C GLN A 56 20.40 7.35 12.19
N ILE A 57 21.51 6.64 11.94
CA ILE A 57 21.50 5.25 11.51
C ILE A 57 21.17 4.34 12.69
N VAL A 58 20.27 3.38 12.47
CA VAL A 58 19.94 2.32 13.41
C VAL A 58 20.72 1.07 13.02
N TRP A 59 21.97 0.97 13.49
CA TRP A 59 22.91 -0.10 13.11
C TRP A 59 22.39 -1.52 13.36
N ARG A 60 21.54 -1.71 14.37
CA ARG A 60 20.84 -2.97 14.58
C ARG A 60 20.03 -3.40 13.35
N ASN A 61 19.29 -2.48 12.75
CA ASN A 61 18.45 -2.76 11.58
C ASN A 61 19.33 -3.04 10.35
N VAL A 62 20.43 -2.29 10.20
CA VAL A 62 21.43 -2.54 9.13
C VAL A 62 21.99 -3.96 9.24
N ALA A 63 22.43 -4.37 10.43
CA ALA A 63 22.96 -5.72 10.66
C ALA A 63 21.90 -6.81 10.41
N LEU A 64 20.66 -6.62 10.87
CA LEU A 64 19.57 -7.56 10.64
C LEU A 64 19.22 -7.70 9.15
N PHE A 65 19.17 -6.59 8.40
CA PHE A 65 18.95 -6.67 6.96
C PHE A 65 20.13 -7.32 6.25
N ALA A 66 21.37 -7.00 6.59
CA ALA A 66 22.54 -7.66 6.00
C ALA A 66 22.49 -9.18 6.23
N ALA A 67 22.20 -9.62 7.46
CA ALA A 67 22.06 -11.03 7.80
C ALA A 67 20.90 -11.69 7.03
N LEU A 68 19.75 -11.02 6.92
CA LEU A 68 18.62 -11.51 6.13
C LEU A 68 19.01 -11.73 4.66
N HIS A 69 19.66 -10.77 4.02
CA HIS A 69 20.01 -10.88 2.60
C HIS A 69 21.04 -11.99 2.38
N ILE A 70 22.04 -12.14 3.25
CA ILE A 70 23.00 -13.26 3.19
C ILE A 70 22.26 -14.60 3.34
N ALA A 71 21.37 -14.73 4.32
CA ALA A 71 20.58 -15.93 4.51
C ALA A 71 19.65 -16.22 3.31
N SER A 72 19.09 -15.19 2.69
CA SER A 72 18.28 -15.34 1.48
C SER A 72 19.10 -15.80 0.28
N LEU A 73 20.38 -15.43 0.15
CA LEU A 73 21.26 -15.98 -0.90
C LEU A 73 21.50 -17.48 -0.70
N VAL A 74 21.66 -17.92 0.56
CA VAL A 74 21.72 -19.36 0.90
C VAL A 74 20.40 -20.05 0.54
N GLY A 75 19.27 -19.43 0.90
CA GLY A 75 17.95 -19.93 0.52
C GLY A 75 17.73 -19.99 -0.98
N LEU A 76 18.22 -19.02 -1.74
CA LEU A 76 18.12 -19.00 -3.20
C LEU A 76 18.92 -20.15 -3.82
N TYR A 77 20.13 -20.39 -3.33
CA TYR A 77 20.91 -21.55 -3.74
C TYR A 77 20.17 -22.86 -3.40
N GLN A 78 19.64 -22.98 -2.18
CA GLN A 78 18.92 -24.18 -1.75
C GLN A 78 17.63 -24.42 -2.55
N ILE A 79 16.83 -23.39 -2.83
CA ILE A 79 15.55 -23.58 -3.54
C ILE A 79 15.76 -24.01 -5.00
N ILE A 80 16.88 -23.62 -5.62
CA ILE A 80 17.20 -23.98 -7.01
C ILE A 80 17.81 -25.37 -7.10
N PHE A 81 18.72 -25.74 -6.17
CA PHE A 81 19.57 -26.92 -6.34
C PHE A 81 19.33 -28.05 -5.32
N ILE A 82 18.67 -27.79 -4.19
CA ILE A 82 18.60 -28.74 -3.06
C ILE A 82 17.16 -29.06 -2.66
N ALA A 83 16.28 -28.07 -2.64
CA ALA A 83 14.92 -28.20 -2.13
C ALA A 83 14.10 -29.19 -2.94
N LYS A 84 13.24 -29.94 -2.25
CA LYS A 84 12.29 -30.81 -2.92
C LYS A 84 11.25 -29.97 -3.65
N TRP A 85 10.76 -30.45 -4.80
CA TRP A 85 9.76 -29.73 -5.59
C TRP A 85 8.50 -29.26 -4.82
N PRO A 86 7.94 -30.02 -3.84
CA PRO A 86 6.84 -29.52 -3.01
C PRO A 86 7.19 -28.28 -2.18
N THR A 87 8.45 -28.12 -1.78
CA THR A 87 8.95 -26.95 -1.05
C THR A 87 8.86 -25.68 -1.91
N LEU A 88 9.10 -25.78 -3.22
CA LEU A 88 8.93 -24.66 -4.15
C LEU A 88 7.46 -24.23 -4.24
N ILE A 89 6.53 -25.18 -4.34
CA ILE A 89 5.09 -24.88 -4.37
C ILE A 89 4.67 -24.23 -3.05
N TRP A 90 5.12 -24.78 -1.93
CA TRP A 90 4.81 -24.24 -0.61
C TRP A 90 5.39 -22.84 -0.37
N TYR A 91 6.62 -22.59 -0.85
CA TYR A 91 7.22 -21.26 -0.90
C TYR A 91 6.30 -20.27 -1.64
N CYS A 92 5.83 -20.63 -2.84
CA CYS A 92 4.96 -19.77 -3.64
C CYS A 92 3.62 -19.49 -2.95
N ILE A 93 3.01 -20.50 -2.30
CA ILE A 93 1.77 -20.35 -1.54
C ILE A 93 1.98 -19.37 -0.37
N CYS A 94 2.99 -19.59 0.47
CA CYS A 94 3.27 -18.72 1.60
C CYS A 94 3.64 -17.30 1.16
N TRP A 95 4.40 -17.18 0.06
CA TRP A 95 4.73 -15.89 -0.53
C TRP A 95 3.46 -15.14 -0.97
N LEU A 96 2.56 -15.80 -1.70
CA LEU A 96 1.30 -15.23 -2.14
C LEU A 96 0.41 -14.83 -0.95
N MET A 97 0.34 -15.65 0.09
CA MET A 97 -0.38 -15.32 1.33
C MET A 97 0.20 -14.05 1.97
N GLY A 98 1.53 -13.95 2.09
CA GLY A 98 2.18 -12.74 2.59
C GLY A 98 1.84 -11.51 1.75
N VAL A 99 1.92 -11.62 0.43
CA VAL A 99 1.56 -10.54 -0.51
C VAL A 99 0.10 -10.10 -0.31
N LEU A 100 -0.87 -11.03 -0.29
CA LEU A 100 -2.29 -10.70 -0.06
C LEU A 100 -2.55 -10.07 1.31
N GLY A 101 -1.79 -10.46 2.33
CA GLY A 101 -1.84 -9.84 3.66
C GLY A 101 -1.47 -8.35 3.64
N ILE A 102 -0.59 -7.95 2.73
CA ILE A 102 -0.24 -6.54 2.50
C ILE A 102 -1.25 -5.89 1.56
N THR A 103 -1.44 -6.43 0.35
CA THR A 103 -2.19 -5.76 -0.72
C THR A 103 -3.70 -5.78 -0.48
N ALA A 104 -4.31 -6.96 -0.32
CA ALA A 104 -5.74 -7.07 -0.05
C ALA A 104 -6.08 -6.61 1.38
N GLY A 105 -5.19 -6.90 2.34
CA GLY A 105 -5.33 -6.54 3.75
C GLY A 105 -4.87 -5.12 4.06
N ALA A 106 -3.63 -4.99 4.55
CA ALA A 106 -3.10 -3.75 5.12
C ALA A 106 -3.35 -2.52 4.25
N HIS A 107 -3.18 -2.65 2.94
CA HIS A 107 -3.31 -1.59 1.95
C HIS A 107 -4.77 -1.26 1.62
N ARG A 108 -5.45 -2.13 0.86
CA ARG A 108 -6.79 -1.83 0.31
C ARG A 108 -7.89 -1.82 1.38
N LEU A 109 -7.93 -2.83 2.25
CA LEU A 109 -8.96 -2.97 3.27
C LEU A 109 -8.81 -1.94 4.40
N TRP A 110 -7.66 -1.90 5.05
CA TRP A 110 -7.49 -1.13 6.29
C TRP A 110 -6.94 0.27 6.06
N SER A 111 -5.93 0.47 5.21
CA SER A 111 -5.39 1.81 4.98
C SER A 111 -6.37 2.68 4.21
N HIS A 112 -6.92 2.15 3.11
CA HIS A 112 -7.75 2.90 2.17
C HIS A 112 -9.25 2.78 2.37
N ARG A 113 -9.72 1.75 3.09
CA ARG A 113 -11.15 1.49 3.26
C ARG A 113 -11.86 1.39 1.91
N SER A 114 -11.22 0.72 0.94
CA SER A 114 -11.72 0.59 -0.44
C SER A 114 -12.76 -0.54 -0.60
N TYR A 115 -12.86 -1.40 0.39
CA TYR A 115 -13.95 -2.38 0.54
C TYR A 115 -14.14 -2.73 2.02
N LYS A 116 -15.22 -3.44 2.34
CA LYS A 116 -15.46 -4.02 3.66
C LYS A 116 -15.37 -5.53 3.60
N ALA A 117 -14.92 -6.14 4.69
CA ALA A 117 -14.80 -7.59 4.82
C ALA A 117 -15.47 -8.10 6.10
N LYS A 118 -16.10 -9.26 6.02
CA LYS A 118 -16.61 -9.99 7.19
C LYS A 118 -15.46 -10.52 8.03
N TRP A 119 -15.76 -10.83 9.30
CA TRP A 119 -14.74 -11.25 10.26
C TRP A 119 -13.86 -12.44 9.81
N PRO A 120 -14.34 -13.47 9.06
CA PRO A 120 -13.47 -14.57 8.64
C PRO A 120 -12.39 -14.12 7.66
N ALA A 121 -12.76 -13.29 6.68
CA ALA A 121 -11.82 -12.73 5.72
C ALA A 121 -10.83 -11.76 6.39
N ARG A 122 -11.29 -10.93 7.33
CA ARG A 122 -10.42 -10.07 8.14
C ARG A 122 -9.41 -10.88 8.95
N LEU A 123 -9.85 -11.94 9.62
CA LEU A 123 -8.96 -12.81 10.41
C LEU A 123 -7.92 -13.50 9.52
N PHE A 124 -8.34 -14.02 8.36
CA PHE A 124 -7.43 -14.60 7.37
C PHE A 124 -6.39 -13.58 6.88
N LEU A 125 -6.82 -12.36 6.51
CA LEU A 125 -5.91 -11.31 6.04
C LEU A 125 -4.94 -10.84 7.13
N VAL A 126 -5.35 -10.83 8.41
CA VAL A 126 -4.44 -10.54 9.54
C VAL A 126 -3.40 -11.64 9.74
N PHE A 127 -3.79 -12.91 9.56
CA PHE A 127 -2.85 -14.04 9.58
C PHE A 127 -1.83 -13.91 8.44
N CYS A 128 -2.31 -13.65 7.21
CA CYS A 128 -1.49 -13.37 6.03
C CYS A 128 -0.56 -12.16 6.23
N ASN A 129 -1.04 -11.07 6.83
CA ASN A 129 -0.22 -9.91 7.16
C ASN A 129 0.89 -10.26 8.18
N SER A 130 0.57 -11.09 9.18
CA SER A 130 1.57 -11.58 10.14
C SER A 130 2.63 -12.46 9.46
N MET A 131 2.27 -13.21 8.41
CA MET A 131 3.22 -13.96 7.56
C MET A 131 4.12 -13.04 6.73
N ALA A 132 3.63 -11.87 6.34
CA ALA A 132 4.43 -10.86 5.63
C ALA A 132 5.48 -10.17 6.52
N PHE A 133 5.20 -10.07 7.83
CA PHE A 133 6.08 -9.49 8.86
C PHE A 133 6.57 -8.07 8.52
N GLN A 134 5.64 -7.17 8.15
CA GLN A 134 5.95 -5.77 7.82
C GLN A 134 5.37 -4.78 8.85
N ASN A 135 5.50 -5.07 10.14
CA ASN A 135 4.76 -4.45 11.27
C ASN A 135 3.28 -4.87 11.32
N ASP A 136 2.61 -4.57 12.44
CA ASP A 136 1.17 -4.81 12.58
C ASP A 136 0.37 -3.86 11.68
N VAL A 137 -0.84 -4.27 11.32
CA VAL A 137 -1.68 -3.52 10.36
C VAL A 137 -1.90 -2.07 10.80
N ILE A 138 -2.05 -1.79 12.10
CA ILE A 138 -2.30 -0.42 12.58
C ILE A 138 -1.08 0.48 12.30
N GLU A 139 0.13 -0.01 12.58
CA GLU A 139 1.36 0.73 12.28
C GLU A 139 1.60 0.87 10.78
N TRP A 140 1.41 -0.21 10.02
CA TRP A 140 1.55 -0.18 8.55
C TRP A 140 0.58 0.82 7.93
N SER A 141 -0.70 0.79 8.32
CA SER A 141 -1.72 1.70 7.81
C SER A 141 -1.50 3.15 8.22
N ARG A 142 -1.00 3.43 9.43
CA ARG A 142 -0.61 4.80 9.80
C ARG A 142 0.46 5.33 8.86
N ASP A 143 1.55 4.59 8.69
CA ASP A 143 2.65 5.00 7.85
C ASP A 143 2.21 5.16 6.38
N HIS A 144 1.34 4.27 5.89
CA HIS A 144 0.77 4.33 4.54
C HIS A 144 -0.17 5.53 4.33
N ARG A 145 -1.02 5.84 5.31
CA ARG A 145 -1.87 7.05 5.29
C ARG A 145 -1.02 8.33 5.29
N CYS A 146 0.10 8.36 6.03
CA CYS A 146 1.05 9.48 5.97
C CYS A 146 1.65 9.61 4.57
N HIS A 147 2.08 8.49 3.97
CA HIS A 147 2.65 8.47 2.63
C HIS A 147 1.69 9.06 1.60
N HIS A 148 0.40 8.70 1.62
CA HIS A 148 -0.57 9.28 0.69
C HIS A 148 -0.83 10.77 0.90
N LYS A 149 -1.03 11.22 2.15
CA LYS A 149 -1.38 12.62 2.43
C LYS A 149 -0.22 13.58 2.20
N TRP A 150 1.00 13.17 2.56
CA TRP A 150 2.17 14.04 2.59
C TRP A 150 3.35 13.46 1.80
N MET A 151 3.04 12.73 0.73
CA MET A 151 4.03 12.15 -0.19
C MET A 151 5.14 13.14 -0.55
N ASP A 152 6.35 12.62 -0.71
CA ASP A 152 7.53 13.38 -1.14
C ASP A 152 7.92 14.57 -0.23
N THR A 153 7.38 14.60 0.99
CA THR A 153 7.81 15.53 2.06
C THR A 153 8.53 14.78 3.17
N ASP A 154 9.09 15.47 4.16
CA ASP A 154 9.68 14.82 5.32
C ASP A 154 8.65 14.20 6.29
N ALA A 155 7.34 14.38 6.04
CA ALA A 155 6.28 13.63 6.71
C ALA A 155 5.97 12.28 6.03
N ASP A 156 6.49 12.03 4.84
CA ASP A 156 6.44 10.73 4.16
C ASP A 156 7.51 9.79 4.75
N PRO A 157 7.12 8.63 5.34
CA PRO A 157 8.08 7.68 5.92
C PRO A 157 9.15 7.21 4.94
N HIS A 158 8.82 7.10 3.65
CA HIS A 158 9.72 6.61 2.60
C HIS A 158 9.85 7.64 1.46
N ASN A 159 9.93 8.92 1.84
CA ASN A 159 10.11 10.08 0.96
C ASN A 159 11.06 9.80 -0.22
N THR A 160 10.50 9.82 -1.43
CA THR A 160 11.23 9.40 -2.64
C THR A 160 12.24 10.44 -3.11
N THR A 161 12.11 11.70 -2.69
CA THR A 161 13.07 12.78 -2.98
C THR A 161 14.44 12.54 -2.33
N ARG A 162 14.51 11.69 -1.30
CA ARG A 162 15.75 11.29 -0.62
C ARG A 162 16.52 10.20 -1.37
N GLY A 163 16.05 9.81 -2.55
CA GLY A 163 16.72 8.87 -3.45
C GLY A 163 16.18 7.45 -3.37
N MET A 164 16.46 6.67 -4.42
CA MET A 164 15.88 5.34 -4.64
C MET A 164 16.18 4.37 -3.49
N PHE A 165 17.43 4.34 -3.01
CA PHE A 165 17.80 3.45 -1.90
C PHE A 165 17.06 3.79 -0.61
N PHE A 166 16.88 5.09 -0.31
CA PHE A 166 16.14 5.53 0.87
C PHE A 166 14.69 5.04 0.82
N ALA A 167 13.99 5.30 -0.30
CA ALA A 167 12.60 4.90 -0.49
C ALA A 167 12.41 3.36 -0.51
N HIS A 168 13.40 2.63 -1.05
CA HIS A 168 13.34 1.17 -1.13
C HIS A 168 13.50 0.54 0.26
N MET A 169 14.61 0.77 0.95
CA MET A 169 14.88 0.13 2.23
C MET A 169 15.62 1.00 3.24
N GLY A 170 16.27 2.08 2.80
CA GLY A 170 17.08 2.96 3.65
C GLY A 170 16.28 3.60 4.78
N TRP A 171 15.01 3.92 4.55
CA TRP A 171 14.11 4.48 5.55
C TRP A 171 13.92 3.57 6.79
N LEU A 172 14.03 2.25 6.62
CA LEU A 172 13.95 1.27 7.71
C LEU A 172 15.25 1.16 8.52
N MET A 173 16.35 1.71 8.01
CA MET A 173 17.67 1.66 8.63
C MET A 173 18.04 2.94 9.38
N VAL A 174 17.15 3.92 9.42
CA VAL A 174 17.37 5.21 10.08
C VAL A 174 16.20 5.57 10.99
N ARG A 175 16.42 6.53 11.89
CA ARG A 175 15.31 7.12 12.65
C ARG A 175 14.44 7.96 11.72
N LYS A 176 13.12 7.76 11.82
CA LYS A 176 12.10 8.57 11.11
C LYS A 176 12.30 10.07 11.41
N HIS A 177 12.06 10.91 10.41
CA HIS A 177 12.05 12.35 10.58
C HIS A 177 10.96 12.77 11.60
N PRO A 178 11.16 13.82 12.41
CA PRO A 178 10.14 14.29 13.37
C PRO A 178 8.78 14.58 12.74
N GLU A 179 8.76 15.07 11.50
CA GLU A 179 7.51 15.36 10.76
C GLU A 179 6.64 14.12 10.55
N VAL A 180 7.22 12.95 10.32
CA VAL A 180 6.46 11.69 10.22
C VAL A 180 5.65 11.44 11.50
N LYS A 181 6.24 11.74 12.66
CA LYS A 181 5.55 11.60 13.96
C LYS A 181 4.51 12.70 14.16
N ARG A 182 4.87 13.96 13.86
CA ARG A 182 4.00 15.13 14.06
C ARG A 182 2.72 15.02 13.21
N LYS A 183 2.87 14.76 11.92
CA LYS A 183 1.75 14.62 10.98
C LYS A 183 1.03 13.29 11.15
N GLY A 184 1.75 12.20 11.41
CA GLY A 184 1.13 10.90 11.69
C GLY A 184 0.23 10.88 12.92
N ALA A 185 0.49 11.74 13.92
CA ALA A 185 -0.39 11.90 15.09
C ALA A 185 -1.71 12.63 14.78
N GLN A 186 -1.82 13.31 13.63
CA GLN A 186 -3.01 14.03 13.19
C GLN A 186 -3.95 13.14 12.35
N LEU A 187 -3.52 11.92 12.01
CA LEU A 187 -4.34 10.97 11.29
C LEU A 187 -5.41 10.37 12.21
N ASP A 188 -6.66 10.34 11.74
CA ASP A 188 -7.67 9.49 12.35
C ASP A 188 -7.34 8.01 12.07
N LEU A 189 -7.14 7.26 13.16
CA LEU A 189 -6.91 5.80 13.16
C LEU A 189 -7.98 5.08 14.00
N SER A 190 -9.03 5.78 14.43
CA SER A 190 -10.07 5.23 15.31
C SER A 190 -10.71 3.98 14.71
N ASP A 191 -10.91 3.96 13.39
CA ASP A 191 -11.41 2.80 12.65
C ASP A 191 -10.55 1.55 12.84
N LEU A 192 -9.21 1.71 12.90
CA LEU A 192 -8.27 0.60 13.05
C LEU A 192 -8.18 0.14 14.50
N PHE A 193 -8.20 1.07 15.46
CA PHE A 193 -8.17 0.73 16.89
C PHE A 193 -9.49 0.13 17.39
N ASN A 194 -10.62 0.48 16.76
CA ASN A 194 -11.92 -0.10 17.06
C ASN A 194 -12.13 -1.48 16.42
N ASP A 195 -11.23 -1.93 15.55
CA ASP A 195 -11.25 -3.29 14.99
C ASP A 195 -10.66 -4.30 16.01
N PRO A 196 -11.48 -5.20 16.60
CA PRO A 196 -11.00 -6.13 17.62
C PRO A 196 -9.97 -7.15 17.09
N ILE A 197 -10.00 -7.46 15.79
CA ILE A 197 -9.03 -8.38 15.17
C ILE A 197 -7.67 -7.69 15.05
N LEU A 198 -7.65 -6.40 14.68
CA LEU A 198 -6.41 -5.62 14.65
C LEU A 198 -5.85 -5.37 16.05
N ALA A 199 -6.72 -5.06 17.01
CA ALA A 199 -6.32 -4.92 18.42
C ALA A 199 -5.70 -6.23 18.95
N PHE A 200 -6.27 -7.38 18.60
CA PHE A 200 -5.70 -8.70 18.90
C PHE A 200 -4.32 -8.89 18.25
N GLN A 201 -4.20 -8.62 16.93
CA GLN A 201 -2.94 -8.73 16.22
C GLN A 201 -1.86 -7.87 16.88
N ARG A 202 -2.14 -6.60 17.14
CA ARG A 202 -1.18 -5.67 17.75
C ARG A 202 -0.75 -6.13 19.13
N ARG A 203 -1.67 -6.61 19.96
CA ARG A 203 -1.37 -7.12 21.31
C ARG A 203 -0.51 -8.39 21.29
N HIS A 204 -0.66 -9.21 20.26
CA HIS A 204 0.01 -10.50 20.14
C HIS A 204 0.96 -10.59 18.93
N TYR A 205 1.44 -9.45 18.43
CA TYR A 205 2.07 -9.36 17.11
C TYR A 205 3.23 -10.33 16.94
N LEU A 206 4.14 -10.38 17.90
CA LEU A 206 5.28 -11.31 17.85
C LEU A 206 4.84 -12.78 17.87
N LYS A 207 3.74 -13.11 18.55
CA LYS A 207 3.19 -14.48 18.58
C LYS A 207 2.54 -14.84 17.25
N THR A 208 1.76 -13.94 16.66
CA THR A 208 1.12 -14.18 15.36
C THR A 208 2.16 -14.25 14.24
N VAL A 209 3.20 -13.41 14.28
CA VAL A 209 4.36 -13.48 13.39
C VAL A 209 5.10 -14.80 13.61
N LEU A 210 5.47 -15.18 14.84
CA LEU A 210 6.17 -16.45 15.08
C LEU A 210 5.41 -17.64 14.49
N LEU A 211 4.09 -17.67 14.66
CA LEU A 211 3.24 -18.72 14.09
C LEU A 211 3.20 -18.68 12.55
N ALA A 212 2.84 -17.54 11.97
CA ALA A 212 2.53 -17.42 10.54
C ALA A 212 3.77 -17.26 9.65
N TRP A 213 4.81 -16.58 10.14
CA TRP A 213 6.05 -16.29 9.41
C TRP A 213 7.11 -17.39 9.57
N PHE A 214 7.21 -18.04 10.74
CA PHE A 214 8.25 -19.04 11.01
C PHE A 214 7.71 -20.46 11.16
N ILE A 215 6.81 -20.71 12.12
CA ILE A 215 6.39 -22.08 12.48
C ILE A 215 5.70 -22.76 11.29
N ILE A 216 4.66 -22.14 10.75
CA ILE A 216 3.88 -22.73 9.65
C ILE A 216 4.74 -22.91 8.38
N PRO A 217 5.48 -21.89 7.90
CA PRO A 217 6.29 -22.06 6.70
C PRO A 217 7.42 -23.09 6.85
N THR A 218 7.96 -23.29 8.06
CA THR A 218 9.09 -24.20 8.31
C THR A 218 8.66 -25.64 8.57
N PHE A 219 7.67 -25.85 9.44
CA PHE A 219 7.35 -27.21 9.93
C PHE A 219 6.41 -27.98 9.00
N ILE A 220 5.59 -27.31 8.18
CA ILE A 220 4.76 -27.99 7.18
C ILE A 220 5.64 -28.79 6.20
N PRO A 221 6.68 -28.20 5.57
CA PRO A 221 7.59 -28.95 4.71
C PRO A 221 8.27 -30.15 5.37
N MET A 222 8.70 -29.96 6.61
CA MET A 222 9.36 -31.01 7.37
C MET A 222 8.43 -32.18 7.66
N TYR A 223 7.17 -31.90 8.01
CA TYR A 223 6.24 -32.94 8.41
C TYR A 223 5.65 -33.69 7.22
N PHE A 224 5.21 -32.96 6.17
CA PHE A 224 4.42 -33.56 5.09
C PHE A 224 5.26 -34.17 3.96
N TRP A 225 6.49 -33.70 3.73
CA TRP A 225 7.36 -34.26 2.70
C TRP A 225 8.83 -34.41 3.15
N SER A 226 9.06 -34.43 4.46
CA SER A 226 10.36 -34.69 5.09
C SER A 226 11.46 -33.78 4.56
N GLU A 227 11.15 -32.49 4.33
CA GLU A 227 12.16 -31.50 3.98
C GLU A 227 13.12 -31.27 5.16
N SER A 228 14.38 -30.95 4.87
CA SER A 228 15.35 -30.59 5.90
C SER A 228 14.92 -29.30 6.61
N PHE A 229 15.09 -29.24 7.94
CA PHE A 229 14.85 -28.03 8.74
C PHE A 229 15.58 -26.82 8.16
N MET A 230 16.86 -26.98 7.81
CA MET A 230 17.67 -25.88 7.28
C MET A 230 17.14 -25.41 5.93
N VAL A 231 16.76 -26.34 5.04
CA VAL A 231 16.18 -26.01 3.74
C VAL A 231 14.87 -25.25 3.92
N ALA A 232 13.97 -25.74 4.77
CA ALA A 232 12.69 -25.08 5.04
C ALA A 232 12.85 -23.67 5.64
N VAL A 233 13.79 -23.48 6.58
CA VAL A 233 14.07 -22.16 7.18
C VAL A 233 14.63 -21.18 6.15
N TYR A 234 15.70 -21.55 5.42
CA TYR A 234 16.32 -20.62 4.49
C TYR A 234 15.44 -20.32 3.27
N THR A 235 14.62 -21.27 2.81
CA THR A 235 13.73 -21.09 1.64
C THR A 235 12.37 -20.50 2.03
N CYS A 236 11.50 -21.28 2.67
CA CYS A 236 10.11 -20.91 2.98
C CYS A 236 9.97 -19.82 4.04
N THR A 237 11.02 -19.56 4.85
CA THR A 237 11.01 -18.46 5.81
C THR A 237 11.87 -17.28 5.34
N LEU A 238 13.19 -17.42 5.25
CA LEU A 238 14.10 -16.26 5.09
C LEU A 238 14.15 -15.72 3.65
N LEU A 239 14.32 -16.57 2.63
CA LEU A 239 14.23 -16.16 1.23
C LEU A 239 12.84 -15.59 0.93
N ARG A 240 11.78 -16.29 1.37
CA ARG A 240 10.39 -15.86 1.16
C ARG A 240 10.11 -14.51 1.80
N TYR A 241 10.62 -14.27 3.01
CA TYR A 241 10.47 -12.99 3.69
C TYR A 241 11.17 -11.87 2.93
N CYS A 242 12.43 -12.09 2.55
CA CYS A 242 13.22 -11.11 1.80
C CYS A 242 12.58 -10.78 0.44
N SER A 243 12.11 -11.78 -0.31
CA SER A 243 11.42 -11.55 -1.59
C SER A 243 10.08 -10.83 -1.40
N THR A 244 9.34 -11.12 -0.33
CA THR A 244 8.11 -10.39 0.03
C THR A 244 8.40 -8.92 0.34
N LEU A 245 9.47 -8.63 1.10
CA LEU A 245 9.91 -7.27 1.40
C LEU A 245 10.29 -6.50 0.14
N HIS A 246 11.13 -7.07 -0.72
CA HIS A 246 11.53 -6.41 -1.96
C HIS A 246 10.35 -6.15 -2.89
N GLY A 247 9.36 -7.05 -2.95
CA GLY A 247 8.12 -6.82 -3.69
C GLY A 247 7.40 -5.55 -3.22
N THR A 248 7.24 -5.38 -1.91
CA THR A 248 6.64 -4.15 -1.34
C THR A 248 7.52 -2.92 -1.55
N TRP A 249 8.82 -3.04 -1.30
CA TRP A 249 9.77 -1.94 -1.39
C TRP A 249 9.96 -1.41 -2.81
N LEU A 250 9.73 -2.24 -3.84
CA LEU A 250 9.68 -1.80 -5.23
C LEU A 250 8.54 -0.82 -5.49
N ILE A 251 7.40 -0.95 -4.80
CA ILE A 251 6.30 0.01 -4.93
C ILE A 251 6.71 1.38 -4.36
N ASN A 252 7.38 1.40 -3.21
CA ASN A 252 7.86 2.65 -2.62
C ASN A 252 8.93 3.35 -3.47
N SER A 253 9.74 2.58 -4.20
CA SER A 253 10.89 3.12 -4.95
C SER A 253 10.65 3.19 -6.46
N LEU A 254 10.51 2.04 -7.12
CA LEU A 254 10.41 1.95 -8.58
C LEU A 254 9.11 2.60 -9.09
N ALA A 255 8.00 2.44 -8.36
CA ALA A 255 6.71 3.03 -8.71
C ALA A 255 6.61 4.54 -8.49
N HIS A 256 7.70 5.22 -8.08
CA HIS A 256 7.77 6.68 -8.00
C HIS A 256 8.76 7.28 -9.00
N LYS A 257 9.42 6.45 -9.83
CA LYS A 257 10.50 6.92 -10.69
C LYS A 257 10.44 6.44 -12.15
N TYR A 258 10.07 5.19 -12.40
CA TYR A 258 10.17 4.61 -13.75
C TYR A 258 8.84 4.03 -14.22
N GLY A 259 8.12 4.78 -15.06
CA GLY A 259 6.80 4.42 -15.58
C GLY A 259 6.06 5.61 -16.20
N PHE A 260 4.74 5.51 -16.29
CA PHE A 260 3.87 6.48 -16.96
C PHE A 260 2.99 7.25 -15.95
N LYS A 261 2.58 8.48 -16.30
CA LYS A 261 1.68 9.30 -15.46
C LYS A 261 0.44 9.75 -16.22
N PRO A 262 -0.51 8.84 -16.49
CA PRO A 262 -1.67 9.17 -17.31
C PRO A 262 -2.77 9.96 -16.55
N TYR A 263 -2.81 9.93 -15.21
CA TYR A 263 -3.88 10.56 -14.43
C TYR A 263 -3.46 11.86 -13.75
N ASN A 264 -2.22 11.96 -13.29
CA ASN A 264 -1.66 13.20 -12.76
C ASN A 264 -0.13 13.24 -12.95
N PRO A 265 0.39 14.08 -13.86
CA PRO A 265 1.83 14.21 -14.09
C PRO A 265 2.57 15.00 -12.99
N ASN A 266 1.84 15.71 -12.12
CA ASN A 266 2.43 16.60 -11.11
C ASN A 266 2.83 15.88 -9.81
N ILE A 267 2.51 14.59 -9.67
CA ILE A 267 2.90 13.75 -8.53
C ILE A 267 3.98 12.76 -8.97
N THR A 268 4.81 12.25 -8.05
CA THR A 268 5.88 11.28 -8.39
C THR A 268 5.42 9.87 -8.80
N PRO A 269 4.33 9.27 -8.26
CA PRO A 269 3.85 7.94 -8.59
C PRO A 269 3.66 7.74 -10.08
N VAL A 270 4.04 6.56 -10.55
CA VAL A 270 3.97 6.12 -11.93
C VAL A 270 3.27 4.78 -12.05
N ASP A 271 2.50 4.63 -13.12
CA ASP A 271 2.01 3.33 -13.54
C ASP A 271 3.14 2.55 -14.21
N SER A 272 3.28 1.27 -13.84
CA SER A 272 4.31 0.38 -14.36
C SER A 272 3.78 -1.03 -14.57
N PHE A 273 3.83 -1.50 -15.81
CA PHE A 273 3.44 -2.87 -16.16
C PHE A 273 4.32 -3.92 -15.45
N LEU A 274 5.63 -3.65 -15.34
CA LEU A 274 6.57 -4.52 -14.63
C LEU A 274 6.14 -4.71 -13.16
N LEU A 275 5.70 -3.63 -12.51
CA LEU A 275 5.24 -3.68 -11.12
C LEU A 275 3.85 -4.28 -10.99
N ALA A 276 3.00 -4.17 -12.00
CA ALA A 276 1.71 -4.87 -12.00
C ALA A 276 1.92 -6.39 -11.86
N VAL A 277 2.93 -6.94 -12.54
CA VAL A 277 3.29 -8.36 -12.46
C VAL A 277 4.05 -8.68 -11.17
N THR A 278 5.12 -7.93 -10.86
CA THR A 278 6.02 -8.27 -9.75
C THR A 278 5.46 -7.98 -8.36
N ALA A 279 4.50 -7.03 -8.26
CA ALA A 279 3.80 -6.68 -7.02
C ALA A 279 2.30 -7.06 -7.06
N MET A 280 1.93 -8.06 -7.88
CA MET A 280 0.61 -8.72 -7.84
C MET A 280 -0.60 -7.77 -7.92
N GLY A 281 -0.51 -6.74 -8.77
CA GLY A 281 -1.58 -5.79 -9.04
C GLY A 281 -1.34 -4.36 -8.55
N GLU A 282 -0.25 -4.09 -7.83
CA GLU A 282 0.06 -2.74 -7.31
C GLU A 282 0.81 -1.84 -8.32
N GLY A 283 0.80 -2.21 -9.60
CA GLY A 283 1.51 -1.47 -10.65
C GLY A 283 0.83 -0.17 -11.10
N GLY A 284 -0.45 0.03 -10.78
CA GLY A 284 -1.21 1.25 -11.11
C GLY A 284 -0.95 2.39 -10.13
N HIS A 285 0.30 2.70 -9.80
CA HIS A 285 0.60 3.61 -8.68
C HIS A 285 0.22 5.06 -8.95
N ASN A 286 0.27 5.54 -10.20
CA ASN A 286 -0.26 6.87 -10.55
C ASN A 286 -1.79 6.88 -10.43
N TYR A 287 -2.46 5.83 -10.89
CA TYR A 287 -3.91 5.67 -10.68
C TYR A 287 -4.25 5.69 -9.20
N HIS A 288 -3.57 4.86 -8.43
CA HIS A 288 -3.82 4.64 -7.02
C HIS A 288 -3.65 5.92 -6.18
N HIS A 289 -2.63 6.73 -6.46
CA HIS A 289 -2.46 8.00 -5.74
C HIS A 289 -3.47 9.08 -6.13
N VAL A 290 -4.09 8.97 -7.31
CA VAL A 290 -5.18 9.87 -7.73
C VAL A 290 -6.54 9.39 -7.22
N PHE A 291 -6.75 8.08 -7.15
CA PHE A 291 -7.99 7.43 -6.70
C PHE A 291 -7.73 6.42 -5.57
N PRO A 292 -7.26 6.86 -4.39
CA PRO A 292 -6.82 5.96 -3.32
C PRO A 292 -7.89 4.99 -2.82
N GLN A 293 -9.17 5.36 -2.90
CA GLN A 293 -10.28 4.53 -2.40
C GLN A 293 -10.81 3.54 -3.43
N ASP A 294 -10.32 3.50 -4.67
CA ASP A 294 -10.71 2.46 -5.63
C ASP A 294 -10.10 1.10 -5.24
N TYR A 295 -10.94 0.08 -5.03
CA TYR A 295 -10.46 -1.23 -4.57
C TYR A 295 -9.54 -1.92 -5.58
N ARG A 296 -9.61 -1.53 -6.86
CA ARG A 296 -8.84 -2.14 -7.93
C ARG A 296 -7.39 -1.68 -7.92
N THR A 297 -7.09 -0.50 -7.36
CA THR A 297 -5.78 0.19 -7.39
C THR A 297 -5.17 0.41 -8.78
N SER A 298 -5.90 0.09 -9.84
CA SER A 298 -5.50 0.28 -11.24
C SER A 298 -6.72 0.32 -12.13
N GLU A 299 -6.69 1.11 -13.21
CA GLU A 299 -7.68 1.02 -14.30
C GLU A 299 -7.44 -0.20 -15.20
N TYR A 300 -6.19 -0.69 -15.29
CA TYR A 300 -5.80 -1.74 -16.23
C TYR A 300 -6.46 -3.12 -15.98
N VAL A 301 -6.61 -3.85 -17.09
CA VAL A 301 -7.39 -5.09 -17.28
C VAL A 301 -6.92 -6.25 -16.38
N LEU A 302 -7.92 -7.03 -15.94
CA LEU A 302 -7.96 -8.21 -15.06
C LEU A 302 -6.76 -9.20 -15.01
N HIS A 303 -5.88 -9.27 -16.00
CA HIS A 303 -4.90 -10.37 -16.10
C HIS A 303 -3.69 -10.27 -15.15
N PHE A 304 -3.38 -9.09 -14.61
CA PHE A 304 -2.19 -8.90 -13.75
C PHE A 304 -2.51 -8.35 -12.36
N ASN A 305 -3.78 -8.26 -11.98
CA ASN A 305 -4.19 -7.80 -10.64
C ASN A 305 -4.72 -8.97 -9.81
N VAL A 306 -3.79 -9.83 -9.37
CA VAL A 306 -4.09 -11.03 -8.55
C VAL A 306 -4.79 -10.64 -7.26
N THR A 307 -4.42 -9.50 -6.66
CA THR A 307 -5.08 -8.97 -5.47
C THR A 307 -6.55 -8.64 -5.73
N LYS A 308 -6.87 -7.96 -6.83
CA LYS A 308 -8.25 -7.68 -7.23
C LYS A 308 -9.04 -8.98 -7.39
N LEU A 309 -8.49 -9.96 -8.13
CA LEU A 309 -9.13 -11.25 -8.35
C LEU A 309 -9.43 -11.96 -7.02
N PHE A 310 -8.49 -11.93 -6.07
CA PHE A 310 -8.70 -12.49 -4.74
C PHE A 310 -9.86 -11.80 -4.01
N ILE A 311 -9.95 -10.47 -4.05
CA ILE A 311 -11.04 -9.73 -3.41
C ILE A 311 -12.38 -10.01 -4.13
N ASP A 312 -12.40 -10.14 -5.45
CA ASP A 312 -13.59 -10.53 -6.21
C ASP A 312 -14.10 -11.92 -5.79
N ILE A 313 -13.19 -12.88 -5.55
CA ILE A 313 -13.53 -14.20 -5.01
C ILE A 313 -14.13 -14.06 -3.61
N LEU A 314 -13.55 -13.23 -2.73
CA LEU A 314 -14.15 -12.96 -1.42
C LEU A 314 -15.53 -12.32 -1.54
N PHE A 315 -15.75 -11.43 -2.50
CA PHE A 315 -17.04 -10.81 -2.76
C PHE A 315 -18.06 -11.85 -3.23
N PHE A 316 -17.68 -12.70 -4.20
CA PHE A 316 -18.51 -13.79 -4.69
C PHE A 316 -18.91 -14.78 -3.57
N LEU A 317 -17.99 -15.07 -2.64
CA LEU A 317 -18.26 -15.89 -1.46
C LEU A 317 -19.06 -15.16 -0.36
N GLY A 318 -19.42 -13.89 -0.58
CA GLY A 318 -20.13 -13.07 0.39
C GLY A 318 -19.30 -12.69 1.63
N LEU A 319 -17.97 -12.77 1.53
CA LEU A 319 -17.00 -12.40 2.58
C LEU A 319 -16.49 -10.96 2.44
N ALA A 320 -16.54 -10.38 1.24
CA ALA A 320 -16.30 -8.96 0.98
C ALA A 320 -17.59 -8.27 0.48
N TYR A 321 -17.72 -6.97 0.70
CA TYR A 321 -18.85 -6.14 0.29
C TYR A 321 -18.47 -4.66 0.26
N ASP A 322 -19.36 -3.80 -0.22
CA ASP A 322 -19.14 -2.34 -0.30
C ASP A 322 -17.86 -1.98 -1.07
N MET A 323 -17.71 -2.62 -2.24
CA MET A 323 -16.55 -2.50 -3.12
C MET A 323 -16.57 -1.15 -3.84
N LYS A 324 -15.61 -0.26 -3.53
CA LYS A 324 -15.58 1.09 -4.10
C LYS A 324 -14.89 1.12 -5.45
N VAL A 325 -15.59 1.64 -6.45
CA VAL A 325 -15.13 1.75 -7.84
C VAL A 325 -15.35 3.18 -8.30
N VAL A 326 -14.30 3.82 -8.81
CA VAL A 326 -14.42 5.15 -9.42
C VAL A 326 -15.13 5.02 -10.77
N PRO A 327 -16.21 5.81 -11.01
CA PRO A 327 -16.91 5.85 -12.28
C PRO A 327 -15.99 6.18 -13.46
N GLN A 328 -16.18 5.47 -14.58
CA GLN A 328 -15.33 5.62 -15.77
C GLN A 328 -15.29 7.06 -16.29
N LYS A 329 -16.43 7.77 -16.28
CA LYS A 329 -16.52 9.18 -16.68
C LYS A 329 -15.59 10.09 -15.87
N ILE A 330 -15.42 9.83 -14.58
CA ILE A 330 -14.53 10.62 -13.71
C ILE A 330 -13.05 10.34 -14.07
N ILE A 331 -12.71 9.09 -14.33
CA ILE A 331 -11.36 8.69 -14.76
C ILE A 331 -11.00 9.37 -16.08
N GLU A 332 -11.92 9.35 -17.05
CA GLU A 332 -11.74 9.98 -18.37
C GLU A 332 -11.62 11.51 -18.26
N ARG A 333 -12.48 12.16 -17.47
CA ARG A 333 -12.39 13.60 -17.17
C ARG A 333 -11.03 13.96 -16.57
N GLN A 334 -10.53 13.16 -15.65
CA GLN A 334 -9.23 13.37 -15.01
C GLN A 334 -8.07 13.20 -16.01
N LYS A 335 -8.10 12.21 -16.89
CA LYS A 335 -7.11 12.07 -17.98
C LYS A 335 -7.15 13.26 -18.94
N ALA A 336 -8.35 13.65 -19.38
CA ALA A 336 -8.55 14.75 -20.32
C ALA A 336 -8.01 16.08 -19.78
N LYS A 337 -8.18 16.35 -18.47
CA LYS A 337 -7.62 17.53 -17.78
C LYS A 337 -6.12 17.73 -17.99
N TYR A 338 -5.35 16.64 -18.12
CA TYR A 338 -3.90 16.69 -18.32
C TYR A 338 -3.47 16.39 -19.75
N ALA A 339 -4.34 15.81 -20.58
CA ALA A 339 -4.12 15.71 -22.02
C ALA A 339 -4.15 17.10 -22.68
N MET A 340 -5.11 17.96 -22.32
CA MET A 340 -5.24 19.32 -22.87
C MET A 340 -4.14 20.31 -22.44
N LYS A 341 -3.31 19.96 -21.45
CA LYS A 341 -2.21 20.81 -20.96
C LYS A 341 -0.86 20.49 -21.60
N ARG A 342 -0.83 19.57 -22.56
CA ARG A 342 0.39 19.10 -23.24
C ARG A 342 0.58 19.68 -24.64
N ASP A 343 -0.35 20.54 -25.08
CA ASP A 343 -0.22 21.43 -26.23
C ASP A 343 0.24 22.82 -25.74
#